data_AF-A0A1V4S487-F1
#
_entry.id   AF-A0A1V4S487-F1
#
_cell.length_a   1.000
_cell.length_b   1.000
_cell.length_c   1.000
_cell.angle_alpha   90.00
_cell.angle_beta   90.00
_cell.angle_gamma   90.00
#
_symmetry.space_group_name_H-M   'P 1'
#
loop_
_entity.id
_entity.type
_entity.pdbx_description
1 polymer ?
#
loop_
_entity_poly.entity_id
_entity_poly.type
_entity_poly.pdbx_seq_one_letter_code
_entity_poly.pdbx_strand_id
1 'polypeptide(L)'
;MIYEKEKRYIIPFDDVPSPRAVMPEISVDERRGNFVEVETGFPEDMAVQEAKRCLSCRRCLGCALCWAECKPEAIDFSIPDEELDLEFDEVILTRGQDNAFESFDENLGYGIYADVITDLQFERMLSPTGPTDGLVVSPLNGEIPARIAIVQGDGREDDDHLLSSTILGVNEAILALHNTDGLQVTLVSPLTNTFKDQFLEEVKTVSGLEIVDGTPRFVDREEDGKPLTVTYSRNGEDETGEFDLVVILTKPKVSPEIQALGKKLDQEIR
;
A
#
# COMPACT_ATOMS: atom_id res chain seq x y z
N MET A 1 22.13 4.83 -36.28
CA MET A 1 21.99 4.65 -34.81
C MET A 1 22.83 3.46 -34.37
N ILE A 2 23.32 3.38 -33.12
CA ILE A 2 24.22 2.29 -32.65
C ILE A 2 23.69 0.88 -33.01
N TYR A 3 22.37 0.73 -33.05
CA TYR A 3 21.63 -0.52 -33.33
C TYR A 3 21.66 -0.99 -34.80
N GLU A 4 22.13 -0.18 -35.76
CA GLU A 4 22.24 -0.61 -37.17
C GLU A 4 23.50 -1.45 -37.46
N LYS A 5 24.42 -1.55 -36.49
CA LYS A 5 25.67 -2.31 -36.64
C LYS A 5 25.58 -3.75 -36.14
N GLU A 6 24.65 -4.08 -35.25
CA GLU A 6 24.52 -5.43 -34.67
C GLU A 6 23.21 -6.10 -35.06
N LYS A 7 23.30 -7.21 -35.81
CA LYS A 7 22.15 -7.97 -36.34
C LYS A 7 21.42 -8.84 -35.30
N ARG A 8 21.76 -8.73 -34.01
CA ARG A 8 21.15 -9.51 -32.94
C ARG A 8 20.82 -8.61 -31.75
N TYR A 9 19.54 -8.53 -31.44
CA TYR A 9 18.97 -7.82 -30.29
C TYR A 9 19.02 -8.63 -28.98
N ILE A 10 19.55 -9.86 -29.04
CA ILE A 10 19.66 -10.75 -27.90
C ILE A 10 21.07 -10.56 -27.35
N ILE A 11 21.20 -9.87 -26.21
CA ILE A 11 22.42 -9.98 -25.42
C ILE A 11 22.61 -11.48 -25.15
N PRO A 12 23.78 -12.07 -25.47
CA PRO A 12 24.08 -13.41 -25.03
C PRO A 12 24.11 -13.38 -23.50
N PHE A 13 23.02 -13.87 -22.91
CA PHE A 13 23.05 -14.32 -21.54
C PHE A 13 23.92 -15.56 -21.52
N ASP A 14 25.20 -15.38 -21.19
CA ASP A 14 26.11 -16.51 -20.96
C ASP A 14 25.68 -17.33 -19.73
N ASP A 15 24.74 -16.80 -18.94
CA ASP A 15 23.86 -17.46 -17.99
C ASP A 15 22.84 -18.38 -18.69
N VAL A 16 23.36 -19.42 -19.35
CA VAL A 16 22.60 -20.60 -19.79
C VAL A 16 21.74 -21.11 -18.64
N PRO A 17 20.46 -21.50 -18.85
CA PRO A 17 19.67 -22.16 -17.82
C PRO A 17 20.40 -23.41 -17.31
N SER A 18 21.04 -23.28 -16.15
CA SER A 18 21.72 -24.35 -15.45
C SER A 18 20.81 -24.91 -14.35
N PRO A 19 20.96 -26.21 -14.02
CA PRO A 19 20.30 -26.78 -12.85
C PRO A 19 20.67 -26.00 -11.57
N ARG A 20 19.72 -25.87 -10.66
CA ARG A 20 19.95 -25.29 -9.33
C ARG A 20 21.09 -26.05 -8.62
N ALA A 21 21.95 -25.32 -7.92
CA ALA A 21 22.95 -25.92 -7.04
C ALA A 21 22.29 -26.83 -6.00
N VAL A 22 22.82 -28.04 -5.83
CA VAL A 22 22.36 -28.98 -4.80
C VAL A 22 22.94 -28.57 -3.46
N MET A 23 22.12 -28.53 -2.41
CA MET A 23 22.58 -28.22 -1.05
C MET A 23 23.68 -29.20 -0.63
N PRO A 24 24.88 -28.73 -0.26
CA PRO A 24 25.92 -29.59 0.26
C PRO A 24 25.49 -30.22 1.58
N GLU A 25 25.48 -31.54 1.62
CA GLU A 25 25.13 -32.32 2.80
C GLU A 25 26.34 -33.11 3.32
N ILE A 26 26.47 -33.24 4.64
CA ILE A 26 27.43 -34.18 5.24
C ILE A 26 27.03 -35.63 4.94
N SER A 27 28.00 -36.54 4.93
CA SER A 27 27.75 -37.96 4.62
C SER A 27 26.96 -38.66 5.72
N VAL A 28 26.28 -39.77 5.38
CA VAL A 28 25.49 -40.55 6.36
C VAL A 28 26.32 -41.06 7.53
N ASP A 29 27.61 -41.38 7.32
CA ASP A 29 28.50 -41.81 8.39
C ASP A 29 28.89 -40.66 9.32
N GLU A 30 29.09 -39.44 8.81
CA GLU A 30 29.35 -38.23 9.60
C GLU A 30 28.14 -37.78 10.43
N ARG A 31 26.92 -38.14 10.00
CA ARG A 31 25.69 -37.89 10.77
C ARG A 31 25.58 -38.76 12.02
N ARG A 32 26.39 -39.81 12.17
CA ARG A 32 26.21 -40.78 13.27
C ARG A 32 26.74 -40.23 14.59
N GLY A 33 25.88 -40.28 15.62
CA GLY A 33 26.28 -40.06 17.01
C GLY A 33 26.52 -38.59 17.38
N ASN A 34 26.07 -37.64 16.55
CA ASN A 34 26.13 -36.21 16.84
C ASN A 34 24.86 -35.50 16.35
N PHE A 35 24.77 -34.20 16.61
CA PHE A 35 23.67 -33.32 16.18
C PHE A 35 24.18 -32.21 15.24
N VAL A 36 25.22 -32.50 14.45
CA VAL A 36 25.76 -31.54 13.48
C VAL A 36 24.72 -31.34 12.37
N GLU A 37 24.54 -30.08 11.95
CA GLU A 37 23.62 -29.72 10.88
C GLU A 37 23.96 -30.46 9.59
N VAL A 38 22.94 -31.05 8.97
CA VAL A 38 23.13 -31.90 7.79
C VAL A 38 23.42 -31.06 6.55
N GLU A 39 22.65 -29.98 6.38
CA GLU A 39 22.80 -29.00 5.31
C GLU A 39 23.85 -27.97 5.74
N THR A 40 24.99 -27.96 5.06
CA THR A 40 26.13 -27.12 5.49
C THR A 40 26.09 -25.71 4.90
N GLY A 41 25.08 -25.40 4.09
CA GLY A 41 24.99 -24.16 3.33
C GLY A 41 25.90 -24.16 2.09
N PHE A 42 25.77 -23.11 1.27
CA PHE A 42 26.64 -22.93 0.11
C PHE A 42 27.96 -22.26 0.52
N PRO A 43 29.11 -22.78 0.03
CA PRO A 43 30.35 -22.02 -0.02
C PRO A 43 30.16 -20.70 -0.78
N GLU A 44 30.96 -19.68 -0.47
CA GLU A 44 30.80 -18.33 -1.01
C GLU A 44 30.76 -18.29 -2.54
N ASP A 45 31.65 -19.03 -3.22
CA ASP A 45 31.70 -19.10 -4.67
C ASP A 45 30.43 -19.71 -5.27
N MET A 46 29.92 -20.78 -4.66
CA MET A 46 28.67 -21.44 -5.05
C MET A 46 27.45 -20.53 -4.77
N ALA A 47 27.44 -19.82 -3.64
CA ALA A 47 26.39 -18.86 -3.31
C ALA A 47 26.34 -17.72 -4.33
N VAL A 48 27.49 -17.16 -4.72
CA VAL A 48 27.61 -16.12 -5.74
C VAL A 48 27.17 -16.65 -7.12
N GLN A 49 27.51 -17.89 -7.47
CA GLN A 49 27.07 -18.50 -8.73
C GLN A 49 25.55 -18.76 -8.76
N GLU A 50 24.97 -19.29 -7.69
CA GLU A 50 23.53 -19.54 -7.57
C GLU A 50 22.74 -18.21 -7.56
N ALA A 51 23.29 -17.16 -6.93
CA ALA A 51 22.72 -15.80 -6.99
C ALA A 51 22.74 -15.21 -8.40
N LYS A 52 23.83 -15.43 -9.16
CA LYS A 52 23.91 -15.03 -10.58
C LYS A 52 22.92 -15.77 -11.46
N ARG A 53 22.65 -17.05 -11.17
CA ARG A 53 21.67 -17.90 -11.87
C ARG A 53 20.20 -17.52 -11.54
N CYS A 54 19.94 -17.05 -10.32
CA CYS A 54 18.59 -16.82 -9.82
C CYS A 54 17.92 -15.59 -10.46
N LEU A 55 16.86 -15.82 -11.24
CA LEU A 55 15.99 -14.76 -11.77
C LEU A 55 14.98 -14.23 -10.74
N SER A 56 14.79 -14.92 -9.61
CA SER A 56 13.76 -14.55 -8.62
C SER A 56 14.02 -13.21 -7.92
N CYS A 57 15.29 -12.80 -7.81
CA CYS A 57 15.67 -11.53 -7.18
C CYS A 57 15.84 -10.39 -8.22
N ARG A 58 15.74 -10.70 -9.52
CA ARG A 58 15.96 -9.74 -10.59
C ARG A 58 14.62 -9.17 -11.09
N ARG A 59 14.30 -7.93 -10.70
CA ARG A 59 13.21 -7.15 -11.36
C ARG A 59 13.51 -6.94 -12.86
N CYS A 60 14.80 -6.83 -13.22
CA CYS A 60 15.29 -6.78 -14.59
C CYS A 60 15.88 -8.13 -15.01
N LEU A 61 15.27 -8.80 -15.98
CA LEU A 61 15.79 -10.07 -16.53
C LEU A 61 17.02 -9.89 -17.43
N GLY A 62 17.45 -8.64 -17.69
CA GLY A 62 18.62 -8.30 -18.53
C GLY A 62 18.39 -8.39 -20.04
N CYS A 63 17.14 -8.44 -20.51
CA CYS A 63 16.81 -8.78 -21.91
C CYS A 63 17.24 -7.73 -22.95
N ALA A 64 17.75 -6.58 -22.50
CA ALA A 64 18.24 -5.48 -23.31
C ALA A 64 17.22 -4.78 -24.22
N LEU A 65 15.95 -5.17 -24.18
CA LEU A 65 14.91 -4.56 -25.02
C LEU A 65 14.75 -3.07 -24.71
N CYS A 66 14.81 -2.69 -23.43
CA CYS A 66 14.78 -1.29 -23.03
C CYS A 66 15.98 -0.50 -23.59
N TRP A 67 17.18 -1.09 -23.59
CA TRP A 67 18.40 -0.50 -24.15
C TRP A 67 18.29 -0.32 -25.67
N ALA A 68 17.77 -1.33 -26.38
CA ALA A 68 17.57 -1.29 -27.82
C ALA A 68 16.57 -0.21 -28.27
N GLU A 69 15.51 0.05 -27.50
CA GLU A 69 14.49 1.06 -27.81
C GLU A 69 14.82 2.47 -27.30
N CYS A 70 15.84 2.61 -26.44
CA CYS A 70 16.21 3.88 -25.81
C CYS A 70 16.92 4.81 -26.80
N LYS A 71 16.15 5.58 -27.59
CA LYS A 71 16.69 6.59 -28.53
C LYS A 71 17.67 7.60 -27.92
N PRO A 72 17.49 8.06 -26.66
CA PRO A 72 18.47 8.94 -26.02
C PRO A 72 19.77 8.24 -25.63
N GLU A 73 19.87 6.91 -25.77
CA GLU A 73 21.04 6.10 -25.38
C GLU A 73 21.42 6.26 -23.89
N ALA A 74 20.41 6.43 -23.02
CA ALA A 74 20.60 6.74 -21.60
C ALA A 74 20.81 5.52 -20.67
N ILE A 75 20.68 4.30 -21.18
CA ILE A 75 20.78 3.07 -20.38
C ILE A 75 22.22 2.56 -20.43
N ASP A 76 22.88 2.54 -19.28
CA ASP A 76 24.24 2.00 -19.10
C ASP A 76 24.22 0.95 -17.97
N PHE A 77 24.45 -0.31 -18.34
CA PHE A 77 24.49 -1.44 -17.40
C PHE A 77 25.81 -1.55 -16.63
N SER A 78 26.79 -0.70 -16.93
CA SER A 78 28.11 -0.71 -16.31
C SER A 78 28.28 0.29 -15.17
N ILE A 79 27.26 1.11 -14.89
CA ILE A 79 27.28 2.08 -13.80
C ILE A 79 27.45 1.34 -12.46
N PRO A 80 28.53 1.58 -11.71
CA PRO A 80 28.73 0.99 -10.39
C PRO A 80 27.92 1.73 -9.32
N ASP A 81 27.74 1.11 -8.15
CA ASP A 81 27.29 1.83 -6.97
C ASP A 81 28.36 2.82 -6.52
N GLU A 82 27.94 4.03 -6.11
CA GLU A 82 28.82 5.09 -5.61
C GLU A 82 28.46 5.42 -4.16
N GLU A 83 29.46 5.50 -3.28
CA GLU A 83 29.33 6.02 -1.93
C GLU A 83 29.81 7.47 -1.90
N LEU A 84 29.01 8.37 -1.31
CA LEU A 84 29.32 9.79 -1.20
C LEU A 84 29.51 10.18 0.26
N ASP A 85 30.69 10.68 0.59
CA ASP A 85 30.98 11.32 1.88
C ASP A 85 30.65 12.81 1.79
N LEU A 86 29.60 13.23 2.48
CA LEU A 86 29.10 14.60 2.47
C LEU A 86 29.12 15.18 3.89
N GLU A 87 29.64 16.40 4.03
CA GLU A 87 29.66 17.14 5.31
C GLU A 87 28.52 18.17 5.33
N PHE A 88 27.77 18.21 6.44
CA PHE A 88 26.66 19.15 6.66
C PHE A 88 26.72 19.71 8.07
N ASP A 89 26.28 20.96 8.23
CA ASP A 89 26.15 21.58 9.56
C ASP A 89 24.93 21.05 10.32
N GLU A 90 23.83 20.76 9.61
CA GLU A 90 22.56 20.32 10.17
C GLU A 90 21.87 19.27 9.29
N VAL A 91 21.11 18.37 9.91
CA VAL A 91 20.31 17.34 9.24
C VAL A 91 18.87 17.43 9.76
N ILE A 92 17.91 17.59 8.84
CA ILE A 92 16.47 17.62 9.17
C ILE A 92 15.88 16.25 8.89
N LEU A 93 15.34 15.61 9.93
CA LEU A 93 14.58 14.37 9.79
C LEU A 93 13.09 14.70 9.67
N THR A 94 12.49 14.36 8.53
CA THR A 94 11.03 14.39 8.35
C THR A 94 10.48 12.99 8.54
N ARG A 95 9.38 12.84 9.28
CA ARG A 95 8.79 11.54 9.61
C ARG A 95 8.37 10.70 8.40
N GLY A 96 8.18 11.35 7.25
CA GLY A 96 7.62 10.72 6.06
C GLY A 96 6.31 9.98 6.37
N GLN A 97 5.87 9.15 5.43
CA GLN A 97 4.86 8.16 5.68
C GLN A 97 5.14 6.98 4.77
N ASP A 98 4.91 5.76 5.28
CA ASP A 98 4.90 4.57 4.44
C ASP A 98 3.50 4.39 3.83
N ASN A 99 3.40 3.61 2.75
CA ASN A 99 2.11 3.12 2.25
C ASN A 99 1.52 2.05 3.19
N ALA A 100 2.33 1.53 4.11
CA ALA A 100 1.86 0.64 5.17
C ALA A 100 1.05 1.40 6.23
N PHE A 101 0.01 0.76 6.74
CA PHE A 101 -0.86 1.28 7.78
C PHE A 101 -0.94 0.33 8.99
N GLU A 102 -1.36 0.86 10.13
CA GLU A 102 -1.68 0.10 11.33
C GLU A 102 -2.85 -0.83 11.08
N SER A 103 -2.83 -2.01 11.71
CA SER A 103 -3.95 -2.95 11.60
C SER A 103 -5.18 -2.36 12.29
N PHE A 104 -6.31 -2.38 11.58
CA PHE A 104 -7.63 -2.07 12.11
C PHE A 104 -8.44 -3.36 12.29
N ASP A 105 -9.70 -3.23 12.74
CA ASP A 105 -10.57 -4.38 12.98
C ASP A 105 -10.86 -5.15 11.68
N GLU A 106 -10.55 -6.45 11.66
CA GLU A 106 -10.79 -7.36 10.53
C GLU A 106 -12.28 -7.47 10.19
N ASN A 107 -13.15 -7.18 11.17
CA ASN A 107 -14.60 -7.09 11.02
C ASN A 107 -15.05 -6.04 9.98
N LEU A 108 -14.17 -5.11 9.58
CA LEU A 108 -14.48 -4.14 8.54
C LEU A 108 -14.36 -4.70 7.11
N GLY A 109 -14.01 -5.98 6.95
CA GLY A 109 -14.13 -6.69 5.67
C GLY A 109 -13.02 -6.43 4.65
N TYR A 110 -11.98 -5.67 5.02
CA TYR A 110 -10.84 -5.41 4.13
C TYR A 110 -10.05 -6.68 3.85
N GLY A 111 -9.71 -6.92 2.58
CA GLY A 111 -9.06 -8.14 2.13
C GLY A 111 -9.99 -9.36 2.02
N ILE A 112 -11.23 -9.26 2.48
CA ILE A 112 -12.29 -10.26 2.28
C ILE A 112 -13.18 -9.85 1.10
N TYR A 113 -13.65 -8.60 1.11
CA TYR A 113 -14.49 -8.03 0.06
C TYR A 113 -13.66 -7.11 -0.85
N ALA A 114 -13.73 -7.31 -2.16
CA ALA A 114 -12.96 -6.52 -3.14
C ALA A 114 -13.40 -5.05 -3.21
N ASP A 115 -14.64 -4.76 -2.82
CA ASP A 115 -15.25 -3.45 -2.71
C ASP A 115 -15.24 -2.88 -1.28
N VAL A 116 -14.31 -3.37 -0.47
CA VAL A 116 -13.83 -2.68 0.72
C VAL A 116 -12.38 -2.25 0.43
N ILE A 117 -12.17 -0.94 0.31
CA ILE A 117 -10.87 -0.34 -0.03
C ILE A 117 -10.36 0.56 1.10
N THR A 118 -9.10 0.96 1.03
CA THR A 118 -8.54 1.98 1.93
C THR A 118 -8.69 3.38 1.35
N ASP A 119 -8.62 4.39 2.21
CA ASP A 119 -8.47 5.80 1.85
C ASP A 119 -7.41 6.05 0.77
N LEU A 120 -6.18 5.55 0.91
CA LEU A 120 -5.14 5.73 -0.12
C LEU A 120 -5.49 5.09 -1.48
N GLN A 121 -6.24 3.98 -1.50
CA GLN A 121 -6.73 3.41 -2.75
C GLN A 121 -7.82 4.30 -3.37
N PHE A 122 -8.67 4.88 -2.53
CA PHE A 122 -9.70 5.82 -2.95
C PHE A 122 -9.08 7.13 -3.45
N GLU A 123 -8.03 7.67 -2.83
CA GLU A 123 -7.25 8.81 -3.34
C GLU A 123 -6.72 8.53 -4.74
N ARG A 124 -6.09 7.37 -4.95
CA ARG A 124 -5.59 7.00 -6.29
C ARG A 124 -6.72 6.94 -7.31
N MET A 125 -7.90 6.48 -6.91
CA MET A 125 -9.10 6.44 -7.76
C MET A 125 -9.64 7.83 -8.09
N LEU A 126 -9.66 8.75 -7.11
CA LEU A 126 -10.10 10.13 -7.28
C LEU A 126 -9.11 11.00 -8.07
N SER A 127 -7.84 10.59 -8.12
CA SER A 127 -6.78 11.29 -8.84
C SER A 127 -7.02 11.31 -10.37
N PRO A 128 -6.90 12.48 -11.04
CA PRO A 128 -6.94 12.56 -12.51
C PRO A 128 -5.77 11.82 -13.19
N THR A 129 -4.67 11.59 -12.49
CA THR A 129 -3.57 10.73 -12.96
C THR A 129 -3.63 9.34 -12.32
N GLY A 130 -4.82 9.00 -11.81
CA GLY A 130 -5.18 7.71 -11.23
C GLY A 130 -5.35 6.63 -12.28
N PRO A 131 -5.43 5.35 -11.87
CA PRO A 131 -5.75 4.26 -12.77
C PRO A 131 -7.16 4.37 -13.38
N THR A 132 -8.05 5.17 -12.79
CA THR A 132 -9.44 5.36 -13.21
C THR A 132 -9.73 6.78 -13.72
N ASP A 133 -8.69 7.61 -13.94
CA ASP A 133 -8.84 8.99 -14.47
C ASP A 133 -9.82 9.85 -13.65
N GLY A 134 -9.86 9.66 -12.33
CA GLY A 134 -10.75 10.36 -11.42
C GLY A 134 -12.17 9.78 -11.29
N LEU A 135 -12.49 8.68 -11.98
CA LEU A 135 -13.78 8.00 -11.88
C LEU A 135 -13.85 7.11 -10.65
N VAL A 136 -14.95 7.23 -9.90
CA VAL A 136 -15.27 6.35 -8.78
C VAL A 136 -15.93 5.07 -9.29
N VAL A 137 -15.25 3.93 -9.10
CA VAL A 137 -15.69 2.61 -9.57
C VAL A 137 -15.45 1.54 -8.51
N SER A 138 -16.36 0.57 -8.40
CA SER A 138 -16.17 -0.57 -7.51
C SER A 138 -15.08 -1.51 -8.08
N PRO A 139 -14.04 -1.87 -7.30
CA PRO A 139 -13.03 -2.84 -7.77
C PRO A 139 -13.58 -4.26 -7.96
N LEU A 140 -14.75 -4.57 -7.40
CA LEU A 140 -15.39 -5.88 -7.54
C LEU A 140 -15.89 -6.13 -8.97
N ASN A 141 -16.57 -5.14 -9.56
CA ASN A 141 -17.31 -5.32 -10.82
C ASN A 141 -17.12 -4.16 -11.82
N GLY A 142 -16.44 -3.07 -11.44
CA GLY A 142 -16.23 -1.89 -12.28
C GLY A 142 -17.44 -0.96 -12.40
N GLU A 143 -18.52 -1.19 -11.66
CA GLU A 143 -19.72 -0.36 -11.67
C GLU A 143 -19.51 0.94 -10.87
N ILE A 144 -20.23 1.99 -11.23
CA ILE A 144 -20.23 3.26 -10.50
C ILE A 144 -21.13 3.09 -9.27
N PRO A 145 -20.60 3.19 -8.03
CA PRO A 145 -21.40 3.03 -6.83
C PRO A 145 -22.41 4.18 -6.69
N ALA A 146 -23.63 3.86 -6.25
CA ALA A 146 -24.62 4.86 -5.90
C ALA A 146 -24.49 5.30 -4.43
N ARG A 147 -23.97 4.41 -3.57
CA ARG A 147 -23.78 4.64 -2.13
C ARG A 147 -22.39 4.22 -1.68
N ILE A 148 -21.67 5.13 -1.03
CA ILE A 148 -20.35 4.86 -0.42
C ILE A 148 -20.44 5.05 1.09
N ALA A 149 -19.91 4.10 1.86
CA ALA A 149 -19.60 4.33 3.26
C ALA A 149 -18.12 4.63 3.42
N ILE A 150 -17.78 5.76 4.03
CA ILE A 150 -16.42 6.04 4.51
C ILE A 150 -16.43 5.77 6.01
N VAL A 151 -15.59 4.86 6.48
CA VAL A 151 -15.62 4.39 7.87
C VAL A 151 -14.26 4.56 8.54
N GLN A 152 -14.26 4.99 9.79
CA GLN A 152 -13.03 5.11 10.57
C GLN A 152 -12.44 3.74 10.92
N GLY A 153 -11.23 3.44 10.44
CA GLY A 153 -10.54 2.17 10.73
C GLY A 153 -9.95 2.11 12.14
N ASP A 154 -9.42 3.24 12.64
CA ASP A 154 -8.91 3.35 14.00
C ASP A 154 -9.65 4.45 14.77
N GLY A 155 -10.57 4.06 15.64
CA GLY A 155 -11.33 4.94 16.51
C GLY A 155 -10.73 5.13 17.92
N ARG A 156 -9.48 4.70 18.15
CA ARG A 156 -8.81 4.85 19.46
C ARG A 156 -8.42 6.31 19.72
N GLU A 157 -8.26 6.65 21.00
CA GLU A 157 -8.13 7.99 21.63
C GLU A 157 -6.91 8.85 21.21
N ASP A 158 -6.44 8.75 19.97
CA ASP A 158 -5.48 9.71 19.39
C ASP A 158 -6.26 10.80 18.65
N ASP A 159 -6.63 11.85 19.38
CA ASP A 159 -7.46 12.97 18.89
C ASP A 159 -6.90 13.60 17.59
N ASP A 160 -5.57 13.64 17.43
CA ASP A 160 -4.93 14.25 16.25
C ASP A 160 -5.09 13.38 15.00
N HIS A 161 -4.86 12.07 15.12
CA HIS A 161 -5.09 11.15 14.02
C HIS A 161 -6.59 11.09 13.64
N LEU A 162 -7.46 11.01 14.64
CA LEU A 162 -8.90 10.93 14.41
C LEU A 162 -9.43 12.18 13.70
N LEU A 163 -8.96 13.37 14.10
CA LEU A 163 -9.30 14.63 13.43
C LEU A 163 -8.80 14.65 11.98
N SER A 164 -7.52 14.33 11.75
CA SER A 164 -6.90 14.40 10.42
C SER A 164 -7.49 13.38 9.44
N SER A 165 -7.72 12.14 9.87
CA SER A 165 -8.38 11.10 9.06
C SER A 165 -9.85 11.45 8.75
N THR A 166 -10.59 12.00 9.71
CA THR A 166 -11.97 12.46 9.45
C THR A 166 -12.00 13.59 8.42
N ILE A 167 -11.06 14.56 8.51
CA ILE A 167 -10.93 15.63 7.51
C ILE A 167 -10.56 15.06 6.13
N LEU A 168 -9.67 14.07 6.06
CA LEU A 168 -9.34 13.37 4.81
C LEU A 168 -10.60 12.75 4.20
N GLY A 169 -11.36 11.96 4.96
CA GLY A 169 -12.59 11.33 4.49
C GLY A 169 -13.64 12.33 3.99
N VAL A 170 -13.77 13.50 4.64
CA VAL A 170 -14.64 14.58 4.17
C VAL A 170 -14.17 15.12 2.81
N ASN A 171 -12.87 15.37 2.65
CA ASN A 171 -12.33 15.88 1.39
C ASN A 171 -12.49 14.86 0.25
N GLU A 172 -12.22 13.59 0.52
CA GLU A 172 -12.44 12.50 -0.43
C GLU A 172 -13.91 12.38 -0.82
N ALA A 173 -14.83 12.49 0.15
CA ALA A 173 -16.27 12.49 -0.13
C ALA A 173 -16.67 13.66 -1.04
N ILE A 174 -16.19 14.88 -0.77
CA ILE A 174 -16.48 16.07 -1.59
C ILE A 174 -15.99 15.86 -3.03
N LEU A 175 -14.78 15.31 -3.21
CA LEU A 175 -14.22 15.02 -4.53
C LEU A 175 -15.05 13.94 -5.27
N ALA A 176 -15.43 12.88 -4.57
CA ALA A 176 -16.25 11.81 -5.13
C ALA A 176 -17.61 12.32 -5.59
N LEU A 177 -18.28 13.12 -4.76
CA LEU A 177 -19.58 13.75 -5.04
C LEU A 177 -19.52 14.73 -6.20
N HIS A 178 -18.43 15.49 -6.33
CA HIS A 178 -18.23 16.40 -7.45
C HIS A 178 -18.07 15.65 -8.79
N ASN A 179 -17.44 14.49 -8.78
CA ASN A 179 -17.12 13.74 -9.99
C ASN A 179 -18.17 12.68 -10.35
N THR A 180 -19.16 12.43 -9.48
CA THR A 180 -20.12 11.34 -9.63
C THR A 180 -21.55 11.81 -9.38
N ASP A 181 -22.33 11.97 -10.45
CA ASP A 181 -23.72 12.42 -10.37
C ASP A 181 -24.60 11.42 -9.60
N GLY A 182 -25.35 11.92 -8.62
CA GLY A 182 -26.32 11.12 -7.85
C GLY A 182 -25.72 10.23 -6.76
N LEU A 183 -24.39 10.25 -6.58
CA LEU A 183 -23.70 9.55 -5.50
C LEU A 183 -24.18 10.05 -4.12
N GLN A 184 -24.33 9.13 -3.18
CA GLN A 184 -24.52 9.42 -1.76
C GLN A 184 -23.34 8.86 -0.96
N VAL A 185 -22.80 9.65 -0.05
CA VAL A 185 -21.69 9.26 0.82
C VAL A 185 -22.13 9.38 2.27
N THR A 186 -21.93 8.33 3.05
CA THR A 186 -22.09 8.35 4.51
C THR A 186 -20.73 8.18 5.16
N LEU A 187 -20.27 9.16 5.93
CA LEU A 187 -19.03 9.08 6.69
C LEU A 187 -19.36 8.76 8.15
N VAL A 188 -18.86 7.63 8.64
CA VAL A 188 -19.02 7.14 10.00
C VAL A 188 -17.69 7.22 10.74
N SER A 189 -17.60 8.17 11.68
CA SER A 189 -16.41 8.37 12.51
C SER A 189 -16.78 8.93 13.88
N PRO A 190 -16.11 8.53 14.97
CA PRO A 190 -16.20 9.26 16.23
C PRO A 190 -15.70 10.69 16.02
N LEU A 191 -16.54 11.69 16.30
CA LEU A 191 -16.18 13.08 16.03
C LEU A 191 -15.53 13.74 17.24
N THR A 192 -14.31 14.25 17.06
CA THR A 192 -13.61 15.06 18.06
C THR A 192 -14.33 16.38 18.32
N ASN A 193 -14.13 16.98 19.50
CA ASN A 193 -14.70 18.30 19.80
C ASN A 193 -14.20 19.37 18.81
N THR A 194 -12.91 19.32 18.46
CA THR A 194 -12.31 20.19 17.44
C THR A 194 -13.03 20.07 16.10
N PHE A 195 -13.36 18.85 15.66
CA PHE A 195 -14.12 18.65 14.42
C PHE A 195 -15.52 19.27 14.50
N LYS A 196 -16.23 19.01 15.60
CA LYS A 196 -17.58 19.52 15.85
C LYS A 196 -17.64 21.05 15.85
N ASP A 197 -16.69 21.68 16.51
CA ASP A 197 -16.68 23.13 16.69
C ASP A 197 -16.26 23.88 15.42
N GLN A 198 -15.34 23.32 14.63
CA GLN A 198 -14.72 24.04 13.51
C GLN A 198 -15.27 23.67 12.14
N PHE A 199 -15.65 22.40 11.91
CA PHE A 199 -15.92 21.89 10.55
C PHE A 199 -17.35 21.39 10.36
N LEU A 200 -17.99 20.85 11.40
CA LEU A 200 -19.26 20.12 11.26
C LEU A 200 -20.38 20.95 10.61
N GLU A 201 -20.52 22.23 10.94
CA GLU A 201 -21.58 23.07 10.34
C GLU A 201 -21.35 23.33 8.85
N GLU A 202 -20.10 23.46 8.42
CA GLU A 202 -19.76 23.59 6.99
C GLU A 202 -20.01 22.26 6.26
N VAL A 203 -19.56 21.14 6.83
CA VAL A 203 -19.70 19.82 6.21
C VAL A 203 -21.18 19.43 6.04
N LYS A 204 -22.06 19.80 6.98
CA LYS A 204 -23.52 19.59 6.84
C LYS A 204 -24.15 20.30 5.64
N THR A 205 -23.47 21.30 5.06
CA THR A 205 -23.96 21.99 3.85
C THR A 205 -23.61 21.28 2.55
N VAL A 206 -22.73 20.27 2.60
CA VAL A 206 -22.32 19.48 1.45
C VAL A 206 -23.46 18.54 1.03
N SER A 207 -24.02 18.77 -0.16
CA SER A 207 -25.11 17.95 -0.69
C SER A 207 -24.61 16.55 -1.05
N GLY A 208 -25.32 15.52 -0.58
CA GLY A 208 -24.98 14.11 -0.80
C GLY A 208 -24.02 13.51 0.22
N LEU A 209 -23.57 14.28 1.21
CA LEU A 209 -22.74 13.80 2.32
C LEU A 209 -23.53 13.77 3.64
N GLU A 210 -23.67 12.59 4.24
CA GLU A 210 -24.14 12.42 5.62
C GLU A 210 -22.94 12.14 6.54
N ILE A 211 -22.79 12.92 7.61
CA ILE A 211 -21.81 12.64 8.67
C ILE A 211 -22.52 12.02 9.86
N VAL A 212 -22.02 10.87 10.31
CA VAL A 212 -22.50 10.13 11.48
C VAL A 212 -21.42 10.12 12.55
N ASP A 213 -21.72 10.75 13.70
CA ASP A 213 -20.91 10.63 14.91
C ASP A 213 -21.12 9.24 15.52
N GLY A 214 -20.20 8.33 15.21
CA GLY A 214 -20.43 6.91 15.40
C GLY A 214 -19.19 6.04 15.17
N THR A 215 -19.21 4.83 15.70
CA THR A 215 -18.13 3.85 15.51
C THR A 215 -18.62 2.74 14.58
N PRO A 216 -17.91 2.44 13.48
CA PRO A 216 -18.21 1.27 12.66
C PRO A 216 -17.94 -0.01 13.47
N ARG A 217 -18.78 -1.03 13.27
CA ARG A 217 -18.74 -2.30 14.01
C ARG A 217 -18.35 -3.46 13.11
N PHE A 218 -19.06 -3.62 12.00
CA PHE A 218 -18.91 -4.78 11.13
C PHE A 218 -19.38 -4.45 9.72
N VAL A 219 -18.72 -5.03 8.73
CA VAL A 219 -19.10 -4.99 7.32
C VAL A 219 -19.36 -6.41 6.86
N ASP A 220 -20.53 -6.64 6.26
CA ASP A 220 -20.91 -7.95 5.75
C ASP A 220 -21.50 -7.89 4.35
N ARG A 221 -21.56 -9.05 3.70
CA ARG A 221 -22.34 -9.27 2.49
C ARG A 221 -23.17 -10.53 2.69
N GLU A 222 -24.50 -10.39 2.66
CA GLU A 222 -25.40 -11.53 2.79
C GLU A 222 -25.16 -12.57 1.68
N GLU A 223 -25.05 -12.10 0.43
CA GLU A 223 -24.91 -12.94 -0.77
C GLU A 223 -24.09 -12.21 -1.85
N ASP A 224 -23.39 -12.98 -2.69
CA ASP A 224 -22.62 -12.44 -3.81
C ASP A 224 -23.47 -11.56 -4.73
N GLY A 225 -22.97 -10.37 -5.04
CA GLY A 225 -23.66 -9.39 -5.89
C GLY A 225 -24.68 -8.50 -5.17
N LYS A 226 -24.91 -8.68 -3.85
CA LYS A 226 -25.65 -7.70 -3.04
C LYS A 226 -24.72 -6.59 -2.51
N PRO A 227 -25.28 -5.40 -2.19
CA PRO A 227 -24.56 -4.35 -1.48
C PRO A 227 -23.95 -4.85 -0.17
N LEU A 228 -22.90 -4.17 0.29
CA LEU A 228 -22.29 -4.36 1.60
C LEU A 228 -23.20 -3.76 2.68
N THR A 229 -23.47 -4.50 3.74
CA THR A 229 -24.17 -4.01 4.92
C THR A 229 -23.14 -3.58 5.95
N VAL A 230 -23.14 -2.29 6.30
CA VAL A 230 -22.28 -1.72 7.34
C VAL A 230 -23.11 -1.51 8.59
N THR A 231 -22.71 -2.14 9.70
CA THR A 231 -23.25 -1.90 11.03
C THR A 231 -22.39 -0.85 11.73
N TYR A 232 -23.02 0.18 12.29
CA TYR A 232 -22.33 1.24 13.02
C TYR A 232 -23.18 1.77 14.16
N SER A 233 -22.56 2.35 15.18
CA SER A 233 -23.30 2.97 16.28
C SER A 233 -23.71 4.40 15.95
N ARG A 234 -24.97 4.77 16.19
CA ARG A 234 -25.46 6.15 16.16
C ARG A 234 -26.20 6.43 17.46
N ASN A 235 -25.81 7.50 18.19
CA ASN A 235 -26.43 7.87 19.46
C ASN A 235 -26.47 6.74 20.53
N GLY A 236 -25.53 5.78 20.47
CA GLY A 236 -25.46 4.64 21.39
C GLY A 236 -26.33 3.43 21.00
N GLU A 237 -27.03 3.48 19.87
CA GLU A 237 -27.74 2.34 19.28
C GLU A 237 -27.04 1.89 18.00
N ASP A 238 -27.08 0.60 17.68
CA ASP A 238 -26.52 0.10 16.43
C ASP A 238 -27.54 0.25 15.30
N GLU A 239 -27.11 0.87 14.21
CA GLU A 239 -27.85 1.02 12.96
C GLU A 239 -27.13 0.25 11.84
N THR A 240 -27.86 -0.02 10.77
CA THR A 240 -27.30 -0.67 9.57
C THR A 240 -27.61 0.15 8.33
N GLY A 241 -26.65 0.21 7.41
CA GLY A 241 -26.81 0.82 6.10
C GLY A 241 -26.24 -0.08 5.00
N GLU A 242 -26.82 -0.01 3.82
CA GLU A 242 -26.34 -0.73 2.63
C GLU A 242 -25.54 0.20 1.72
N PHE A 243 -24.38 -0.27 1.25
CA PHE A 243 -23.42 0.50 0.46
C PHE A 243 -22.83 -0.35 -0.67
N ASP A 244 -22.52 0.30 -1.79
CA ASP A 244 -21.96 -0.38 -2.97
C ASP A 244 -20.43 -0.40 -2.94
N LEU A 245 -19.83 0.45 -2.10
CA LEU A 245 -18.39 0.54 -1.86
C LEU A 245 -18.15 1.04 -0.42
N VAL A 246 -17.19 0.45 0.27
CA VAL A 246 -16.76 0.89 1.61
C VAL A 246 -15.29 1.34 1.53
N VAL A 247 -15.01 2.52 2.09
CA VAL A 247 -13.67 3.09 2.19
C VAL A 247 -13.28 3.16 3.67
N ILE A 248 -12.17 2.53 4.04
CA ILE A 248 -11.65 2.54 5.41
C ILE A 248 -10.58 3.62 5.52
N LEU A 249 -10.78 4.56 6.45
CA LEU A 249 -9.77 5.55 6.83
C LEU A 249 -8.69 4.87 7.66
N THR A 250 -7.44 4.90 7.18
CA THR A 250 -6.33 4.14 7.76
C THR A 250 -5.38 5.02 8.57
N LYS A 251 -4.70 4.41 9.53
CA LYS A 251 -3.61 5.06 10.28
C LYS A 251 -2.26 4.71 9.66
N PRO A 252 -1.52 5.66 9.07
CA PRO A 252 -0.23 5.35 8.44
C PRO A 252 0.81 4.92 9.47
N LYS A 253 1.70 4.00 9.07
CA LYS A 253 2.87 3.61 9.86
C LYS A 253 4.05 4.49 9.55
N VAL A 254 4.85 4.75 10.59
CA VAL A 254 6.20 5.30 10.39
C VAL A 254 7.07 4.23 9.75
N SER A 255 7.73 4.57 8.63
CA SER A 255 8.64 3.66 7.93
C SER A 255 9.68 3.04 8.89
N PRO A 256 9.93 1.72 8.81
CA PRO A 256 10.97 1.06 9.61
C PRO A 256 12.35 1.69 9.45
N GLU A 257 12.66 2.23 8.27
CA GLU A 257 13.93 2.90 7.97
C GLU A 257 14.09 4.18 8.78
N ILE A 258 13.02 4.97 8.87
CA ILE A 258 12.98 6.20 9.66
C ILE A 258 13.11 5.87 11.15
N GLN A 259 12.38 4.86 11.63
CA GLN A 259 12.54 4.40 13.02
C GLN A 259 13.96 3.95 13.35
N ALA A 260 14.61 3.23 12.42
CA ALA A 260 16.01 2.80 12.57
C ALA A 260 16.96 4.00 12.57
N LEU A 261 16.72 5.00 11.73
CA LEU A 261 17.51 6.23 11.67
C LEU A 261 17.38 7.06 12.95
N GLY A 262 16.16 7.21 13.48
CA GLY A 262 15.91 7.88 14.77
C GLY A 262 16.69 7.25 15.91
N LYS A 263 16.69 5.92 15.99
CA LYS A 263 17.50 5.16 16.97
C LYS A 263 19.00 5.39 16.81
N LYS A 264 19.50 5.43 15.57
CA LYS A 264 20.92 5.69 15.29
C LYS A 264 21.36 7.10 15.69
N LEU A 265 20.45 8.07 15.61
CA LEU A 265 20.70 9.48 15.90
C LEU A 265 20.28 9.90 17.31
N ASP A 266 19.81 8.97 18.14
CA ASP A 266 19.25 9.22 19.47
C ASP A 266 18.15 10.31 19.46
N GLN A 267 17.28 10.26 18.45
CA GLN A 267 16.15 11.17 18.28
C GLN A 267 14.82 10.40 18.36
N GLU A 268 13.87 10.92 19.13
CA GLU A 268 12.53 10.37 19.22
C GLU A 268 11.70 10.84 17.99
N ILE A 269 11.25 9.90 17.18
CA ILE A 269 10.42 10.17 16.00
C ILE A 269 8.96 10.05 16.41
N ARG A 270 8.46 11.10 17.05
CA ARG A 270 7.10 11.20 17.63
C ARG A 270 6.03 11.47 16.64
#